data_AF-A0A8T0PBZ6-F1
#
_entry.id   AF-A0A8T0PBZ6-F1
#
_cell.length_a   1.000
_cell.length_b   1.000
_cell.length_c   1.000
_cell.angle_alpha   90.00
_cell.angle_beta   90.00
_cell.angle_gamma   90.00
#
_symmetry.space_group_name_H-M   'P 1'
#
loop_
_entity.id
_entity.type
_entity.pdbx_description
1 polymer ?
#
loop_
_entity_poly.entity_id
_entity_poly.type
_entity_poly.pdbx_seq_one_letter_code
_entity_poly.pdbx_strand_id
1 'polypeptide(L)'
;MVNVSARTTPAAATLALALVVAACASAAARGAAAQQAGGVTAVRNSYVASLANWDLRARQRYGWAAFCGPAGPHCEASCGRCLLGANAATGAQATVRILDRCSFGGLGLDPLVFNQLDTDDHGVVTGQLTVSYQFVDCQD
;
A
#
# COMPACT_ATOMS: atom_id res chain seq x y z
N MET A 1 -17.84 -20.53 -67.97
CA MET A 1 -16.71 -21.48 -67.86
C MET A 1 -15.78 -21.24 -69.05
N VAL A 2 -14.67 -20.54 -68.86
CA VAL A 2 -13.54 -20.56 -69.80
C VAL A 2 -12.28 -20.60 -68.95
N ASN A 3 -11.49 -21.64 -69.16
CA ASN A 3 -10.17 -21.85 -68.58
C ASN A 3 -9.20 -21.88 -69.77
N VAL A 4 -8.15 -21.06 -69.77
CA VAL A 4 -6.95 -21.27 -70.59
C VAL A 4 -5.71 -20.81 -69.82
N SER A 5 -4.74 -21.72 -69.79
CA SER A 5 -3.51 -21.76 -69.02
C SER A 5 -2.35 -20.90 -69.55
N ALA A 6 -1.50 -20.52 -68.58
CA ALA A 6 -0.02 -20.55 -68.57
C ALA A 6 0.80 -19.69 -69.56
N ARG A 7 1.77 -18.94 -69.02
CA ARG A 7 3.23 -19.26 -69.10
C ARG A 7 4.14 -18.16 -68.50
N THR A 8 4.98 -18.62 -67.57
CA THR A 8 6.44 -18.36 -67.41
C THR A 8 7.01 -16.99 -67.00
N THR A 9 7.79 -17.06 -65.92
CA THR A 9 8.71 -16.12 -65.23
C THR A 9 9.95 -15.71 -66.08
N PRO A 10 10.69 -14.63 -65.74
CA PRO A 10 11.79 -14.76 -64.76
C PRO A 10 12.04 -13.56 -63.82
N ALA A 11 12.58 -13.92 -62.65
CA ALA A 11 13.64 -13.24 -61.88
C ALA A 11 13.51 -11.74 -61.53
N ALA A 12 13.16 -11.47 -60.27
CA ALA A 12 13.90 -10.50 -59.46
C ALA A 12 13.74 -10.88 -57.97
N ALA A 13 14.71 -11.67 -57.49
CA ALA A 13 14.87 -11.95 -56.08
C ALA A 13 15.23 -10.66 -55.34
N THR A 14 14.35 -10.20 -54.46
CA THR A 14 14.71 -9.27 -53.38
C THR A 14 14.25 -9.87 -52.06
N LEU A 15 15.08 -10.78 -51.55
CA LEU A 15 15.19 -11.02 -50.11
C LEU A 15 15.67 -9.71 -49.45
N ALA A 16 14.91 -9.18 -48.52
CA ALA A 16 15.37 -8.90 -47.15
C ALA A 16 14.42 -7.94 -46.40
N LEU A 17 13.89 -8.47 -45.30
CA LEU A 17 13.87 -7.82 -43.98
C LEU A 17 12.97 -6.60 -43.77
N ALA A 18 11.73 -6.85 -43.32
CA ALA A 18 11.09 -5.99 -42.33
C ALA A 18 10.67 -6.87 -41.15
N LEU A 19 11.35 -6.63 -40.03
CA LEU A 19 11.28 -7.36 -38.78
C LEU A 19 9.87 -7.38 -38.17
N VAL A 20 9.63 -8.41 -37.38
CA VAL A 20 8.51 -8.61 -36.45
C VAL A 20 8.20 -7.30 -35.70
N VAL A 21 7.18 -6.55 -36.14
CA VAL A 21 6.55 -5.49 -35.33
C VAL A 21 5.38 -6.10 -34.58
N ALA A 22 5.72 -6.84 -33.52
CA ALA A 22 4.85 -7.02 -32.37
C ALA A 22 5.71 -6.95 -31.10
N ALA A 23 6.62 -5.97 -31.09
CA ALA A 23 7.40 -5.62 -29.91
C ALA A 23 6.63 -4.56 -29.11
N CYS A 24 6.50 -4.82 -27.82
CA CYS A 24 6.28 -3.84 -26.77
C CYS A 24 5.04 -2.95 -26.93
N ALA A 25 3.87 -3.50 -26.60
CA ALA A 25 2.97 -2.73 -25.75
C ALA A 25 3.61 -2.64 -24.35
N SER A 26 4.70 -1.89 -24.21
CA SER A 26 5.17 -1.39 -22.93
C SER A 26 4.18 -0.32 -22.49
N ALA A 27 2.99 -0.75 -22.11
CA ALA A 27 2.18 0.02 -21.20
C ALA A 27 3.03 0.15 -19.94
N ALA A 28 3.55 1.34 -19.69
CA ALA A 28 4.03 1.73 -18.40
C ALA A 28 2.93 1.34 -17.39
N ALA A 29 3.11 0.20 -16.72
CA ALA A 29 2.56 0.04 -15.40
C ALA A 29 3.21 1.16 -14.61
N ARG A 30 2.55 2.32 -14.56
CA ARG A 30 2.72 3.26 -13.46
C ARG A 30 2.56 2.37 -12.25
N GLY A 31 3.67 2.01 -11.60
CA GLY A 31 3.65 1.07 -10.50
C GLY A 31 2.59 1.58 -9.54
N ALA A 32 1.50 0.83 -9.40
CA ALA A 32 0.53 1.14 -8.37
C ALA A 32 1.31 1.04 -7.07
N ALA A 33 1.59 2.17 -6.41
CA ALA A 33 2.21 2.15 -5.10
C ALA A 33 1.34 1.24 -4.23
N ALA A 34 1.93 0.15 -3.72
CA ALA A 34 1.18 -0.83 -2.93
C ALA A 34 0.48 -0.10 -1.78
N GLN A 35 -0.83 -0.25 -1.68
CA GLN A 35 -1.67 0.45 -0.70
C GLN A 35 -1.86 -0.37 0.58
N GLN A 36 -1.06 -1.42 0.76
CA GLN A 36 -1.17 -2.38 1.84
C GLN A 36 0.14 -3.12 2.06
N ALA A 37 0.37 -3.58 3.29
CA ALA A 37 1.49 -4.46 3.64
C ALA A 37 1.12 -5.36 4.82
N GLY A 38 1.83 -6.48 4.96
CA GLY A 38 1.73 -7.42 6.07
C GLY A 38 3.09 -7.66 6.72
N GLY A 39 3.09 -8.20 7.95
CA GLY A 39 4.33 -8.46 8.68
C GLY A 39 5.00 -7.18 9.21
N VAL A 40 4.20 -6.13 9.44
CA VAL A 40 4.69 -4.80 9.80
C VAL A 40 4.74 -4.67 11.31
N THR A 41 5.82 -4.13 11.85
CA THR A 41 5.91 -3.85 13.28
C THR A 41 5.02 -2.67 13.64
N ALA A 42 4.14 -2.87 14.62
CA ALA A 42 3.38 -1.80 15.25
C ALA A 42 3.80 -1.68 16.71
N VAL A 43 4.14 -0.47 17.15
CA VAL A 43 4.50 -0.18 18.54
C VAL A 43 3.51 0.79 19.16
N ARG A 44 3.39 0.75 20.48
CA ARG A 44 2.63 1.74 21.23
C ARG A 44 3.32 3.10 21.10
N ASN A 45 2.57 4.10 20.66
CA ASN A 45 3.04 5.46 20.48
C ASN A 45 2.20 6.40 21.35
N SER A 46 2.64 6.63 22.57
CA SER A 46 2.02 7.57 23.49
C SER A 46 2.53 8.99 23.20
N TYR A 47 2.10 9.62 22.09
CA TYR A 47 2.33 11.06 21.99
C TYR A 47 1.56 11.72 23.11
N VAL A 48 2.27 12.39 24.01
CA VAL A 48 1.66 13.43 24.82
C VAL A 48 1.08 14.45 23.85
N ALA A 49 -0.24 14.57 23.82
CA ALA A 49 -0.99 15.50 22.97
C ALA A 49 -0.61 16.98 23.19
N SER A 50 0.27 17.28 24.13
CA SER A 50 0.68 18.62 24.53
C SER A 50 1.64 19.33 23.56
N LEU A 51 2.19 18.65 22.55
CA LEU A 51 3.15 19.27 21.61
C LEU A 51 2.59 19.57 20.22
N ALA A 52 1.31 19.29 19.98
CA ALA A 52 0.71 19.64 18.72
C ALA A 52 -0.78 19.94 18.86
N ASN A 53 -1.10 21.13 18.37
CA ASN A 53 -2.41 21.75 18.20
C ASN A 53 -3.40 20.97 17.31
N TRP A 54 -3.30 19.65 17.22
CA TRP A 54 -4.19 18.83 16.40
C TRP A 54 -5.59 18.74 17.03
N ASP A 55 -6.61 18.80 16.17
CA ASP A 55 -8.02 18.76 16.55
C ASP A 55 -8.35 17.52 17.38
N LEU A 56 -8.72 17.74 18.65
CA LEU A 56 -9.14 16.70 19.57
C LEU A 56 -10.34 15.90 19.03
N ARG A 57 -11.18 16.48 18.15
CA ARG A 57 -12.29 15.74 17.52
C ARG A 57 -11.80 14.62 16.61
N ALA A 58 -10.67 14.83 15.90
CA ALA A 58 -10.06 13.78 15.08
C ALA A 58 -9.53 12.62 15.93
N ARG A 59 -8.99 12.92 17.12
CA ARG A 59 -8.64 11.89 18.13
C ARG A 59 -9.85 11.19 18.73
N GLN A 60 -11.00 11.85 18.81
CA GLN A 60 -12.22 11.27 19.39
C GLN A 60 -12.94 10.31 18.44
N ARG A 61 -12.81 10.47 17.11
CA ARG A 61 -13.49 9.61 16.13
C ARG A 61 -12.70 8.36 15.77
N TYR A 62 -11.38 8.48 15.62
CA TYR A 62 -10.47 7.36 15.38
C TYR A 62 -9.25 7.48 16.29
N GLY A 63 -8.69 6.35 16.71
CA GLY A 63 -7.33 6.40 17.22
C GLY A 63 -6.35 6.74 16.09
N TRP A 64 -5.22 7.33 16.47
CA TRP A 64 -4.27 7.87 15.51
C TRP A 64 -3.06 6.95 15.33
N ALA A 65 -2.32 7.16 14.25
CA ALA A 65 -1.08 6.46 13.97
C ALA A 65 -0.01 7.40 13.43
N ALA A 66 1.24 7.12 13.80
CA ALA A 66 2.42 7.53 13.04
C ALA A 66 2.73 6.46 11.99
N PHE A 67 3.01 6.87 10.75
CA PHE A 67 3.20 5.94 9.64
C PHE A 67 4.59 6.09 8.99
N CYS A 68 5.27 4.96 8.84
CA CYS A 68 6.51 4.82 8.09
C CYS A 68 6.66 3.39 7.55
N GLY A 69 5.53 2.72 7.29
CA GLY A 69 5.49 1.34 6.81
C GLY A 69 5.99 1.17 5.39
N PRO A 70 6.34 -0.05 4.95
CA PRO A 70 7.11 -0.28 3.73
C PRO A 70 6.34 -0.02 2.41
N ALA A 71 5.03 0.19 2.48
CA ALA A 71 4.18 0.37 1.30
C ALA A 71 3.12 1.47 1.49
N GLY A 72 3.06 2.40 0.55
CA GLY A 72 2.07 3.47 0.53
C GLY A 72 2.71 4.85 0.35
N PRO A 73 1.92 5.93 0.36
CA PRO A 73 2.47 7.27 0.47
C PRO A 73 3.30 7.42 1.75
N HIS A 74 4.27 8.32 1.73
CA HIS A 74 5.04 8.72 2.91
C HIS A 74 5.00 10.23 3.12
N CYS A 75 5.41 10.66 4.31
CA CYS A 75 5.48 12.07 4.69
C CYS A 75 4.11 12.76 4.53
N GLU A 76 4.07 13.92 3.89
CA GLU A 76 2.88 14.76 3.80
C GLU A 76 1.73 14.11 3.02
N ALA A 77 2.04 13.17 2.11
CA ALA A 77 1.03 12.46 1.33
C ALA A 77 0.24 11.40 2.13
N SER A 78 0.69 11.04 3.34
CA SER A 78 0.02 10.07 4.21
C SER A 78 -0.87 10.73 5.25
N CYS A 79 -0.54 11.97 5.65
CA CYS A 79 -1.25 12.70 6.68
C CYS A 79 -2.75 12.82 6.33
N GLY A 80 -3.60 12.51 7.31
CA GLY A 80 -5.05 12.55 7.18
C GLY A 80 -5.67 11.38 6.42
N ARG A 81 -4.90 10.44 5.88
CA ARG A 81 -5.41 9.18 5.33
C ARG A 81 -5.66 8.17 6.45
N CYS A 82 -6.48 7.16 6.17
CA CYS A 82 -6.80 6.13 7.13
C CYS A 82 -6.25 4.76 6.73
N LEU A 83 -5.91 3.96 7.74
CA LEU A 83 -5.47 2.59 7.62
C LEU A 83 -6.44 1.68 8.36
N LEU A 84 -6.87 0.59 7.75
CA LEU A 84 -7.41 -0.56 8.47
C LEU A 84 -6.24 -1.47 8.81
N GLY A 85 -5.89 -1.53 10.09
CA GLY A 85 -4.85 -2.42 10.62
C GLY A 85 -5.44 -3.69 11.21
N ALA A 86 -4.76 -4.82 11.04
CA ALA A 86 -5.14 -6.10 11.63
C ALA A 86 -3.96 -6.75 12.35
N ASN A 87 -4.16 -7.24 13.58
CA ASN A 87 -3.18 -8.05 14.30
C ASN A 87 -3.01 -9.40 13.59
N ALA A 88 -1.78 -9.75 13.21
CA ALA A 88 -1.49 -10.99 12.49
C ALA A 88 -1.73 -12.24 13.35
N ALA A 89 -1.61 -12.14 14.68
CA ALA A 89 -1.80 -13.26 15.60
C ALA A 89 -3.28 -13.52 15.91
N THR A 90 -4.05 -12.46 16.17
CA THR A 90 -5.43 -12.60 16.68
C THR A 90 -6.50 -12.26 15.63
N GLY A 91 -6.14 -11.58 14.55
CA GLY A 91 -7.08 -11.08 13.56
C GLY A 91 -7.89 -9.86 14.01
N ALA A 92 -7.67 -9.34 15.23
CA ALA A 92 -8.30 -8.11 15.72
C ALA A 92 -7.99 -6.94 14.79
N GLN A 93 -8.96 -6.06 14.55
CA GLN A 93 -8.85 -4.97 13.58
C GLN A 93 -9.23 -3.61 14.18
N ALA A 94 -8.59 -2.56 13.68
CA ALA A 94 -8.91 -1.18 14.03
C ALA A 94 -8.62 -0.27 12.84
N THR A 95 -9.45 0.76 12.67
CA THR A 95 -9.18 1.84 11.71
C THR A 95 -8.48 2.99 12.43
N VAL A 96 -7.37 3.45 11.87
CA VAL A 96 -6.59 4.57 12.41
C VAL A 96 -6.39 5.67 11.37
N ARG A 97 -6.29 6.91 11.85
CA ARG A 97 -5.93 8.06 11.00
C ARG A 97 -4.45 8.41 11.18
N ILE A 98 -3.76 8.58 10.06
CA ILE A 98 -2.33 8.94 10.07
C ILE A 98 -2.20 10.42 10.41
N LEU A 99 -1.47 10.74 11.48
CA LEU A 99 -1.22 12.12 11.92
C LEU A 99 0.25 12.50 11.98
N ASP A 100 1.15 11.51 11.94
CA ASP A 100 2.59 11.76 12.02
C ASP A 100 3.39 10.74 11.22
N ARG A 101 4.70 10.98 11.11
CA ARG A 101 5.68 10.11 10.47
C ARG A 101 6.59 9.51 11.55
N CYS A 102 6.78 8.19 11.50
CA CYS A 102 7.83 7.52 12.29
C CYS A 102 9.12 7.28 11.47
N SER A 103 10.15 6.71 12.09
CA SER A 103 11.44 6.41 11.43
C SER A 103 11.96 4.98 11.60
N PHE A 104 11.14 4.06 12.14
CA PHE A 104 11.52 2.67 12.41
C PHE A 104 10.96 1.64 11.41
N GLY A 105 10.30 2.09 10.34
CA GLY A 105 9.80 1.21 9.28
C GLY A 105 8.47 0.51 9.57
N GLY A 106 7.56 1.13 10.33
CA GLY A 106 6.30 0.49 10.75
C GLY A 106 5.17 1.47 11.10
N LEU A 107 4.39 1.13 12.13
CA LEU A 107 3.28 1.93 12.65
C LEU A 107 3.51 2.28 14.13
N GLY A 108 3.32 3.55 14.50
CA GLY A 108 3.24 3.96 15.89
C GLY A 108 1.78 4.24 16.27
N LEU A 109 1.14 3.33 16.98
CA LEU A 109 -0.30 3.37 17.26
C LEU A 109 -0.62 4.10 18.56
N ASP A 110 -1.73 4.85 18.58
CA ASP A 110 -2.31 5.34 19.84
C ASP A 110 -2.48 4.20 20.86
N PRO A 111 -2.20 4.43 22.16
CA PRO A 111 -2.30 3.38 23.18
C PRO A 111 -3.65 2.67 23.26
N LEU A 112 -4.76 3.36 23.02
CA LEU A 112 -6.09 2.74 23.04
C LEU A 112 -6.27 1.81 21.84
N VAL A 113 -5.80 2.19 20.65
CA VAL A 113 -5.85 1.32 19.48
C VAL A 113 -4.90 0.14 19.62
N PHE A 114 -3.70 0.38 20.13
CA PHE A 114 -2.75 -0.71 20.40
C PHE A 114 -3.41 -1.78 21.27
N ASN A 115 -4.07 -1.37 22.38
CA ASN A 115 -4.79 -2.27 23.26
C ASN A 115 -6.01 -2.94 22.60
N GLN A 116 -6.69 -2.27 21.65
CA GLN A 116 -7.79 -2.88 20.89
C GLN A 116 -7.30 -4.00 19.96
N LEU A 117 -6.10 -3.87 19.40
CA LEU A 117 -5.48 -4.89 18.54
C LEU A 117 -4.82 -6.00 19.36
N ASP A 118 -4.30 -5.69 20.54
CA ASP A 118 -3.57 -6.59 21.42
C ASP A 118 -4.51 -7.44 22.30
N THR A 119 -5.41 -8.20 21.68
CA THR A 119 -6.46 -8.96 22.40
C THR A 119 -5.94 -10.19 23.15
N ASP A 120 -4.67 -10.55 22.97
CA ASP A 120 -3.97 -11.66 23.62
C ASP A 120 -2.85 -11.20 24.56
N ASP A 121 -2.73 -9.88 24.82
CA ASP A 121 -1.74 -9.22 25.67
C ASP A 121 -0.26 -9.51 25.29
N HIS A 122 -0.01 -10.13 24.14
CA HIS A 122 1.36 -10.44 23.72
C HIS A 122 2.13 -9.17 23.33
N GLY A 123 1.44 -8.20 22.74
CA GLY A 123 2.01 -6.91 22.34
C GLY A 123 2.43 -6.06 23.53
N VAL A 124 1.68 -6.04 24.62
CA VAL A 124 2.04 -5.29 25.82
C VAL A 124 3.22 -5.94 26.55
N VAL A 125 3.32 -7.26 26.50
CA VAL A 125 4.45 -8.02 27.07
C VAL A 125 5.72 -7.85 26.24
N THR A 126 5.62 -7.90 24.91
CA THR A 126 6.78 -7.85 24.01
C THR A 126 7.14 -6.44 23.54
N GLY A 127 6.26 -5.46 23.77
CA GLY A 127 6.40 -4.07 23.34
C GLY A 127 5.98 -3.79 21.90
N GLN A 128 5.55 -4.81 21.14
CA GLN A 128 5.17 -4.66 19.74
C GLN A 128 4.14 -5.68 19.27
N LEU A 129 3.38 -5.30 18.24
CA LEU A 129 2.53 -6.19 17.47
C LEU A 129 3.12 -6.41 16.08
N THR A 130 2.80 -7.56 15.48
CA THR A 130 2.94 -7.76 14.04
C THR A 130 1.58 -7.55 13.40
N VAL A 131 1.47 -6.61 12.47
CA VAL A 131 0.20 -6.24 11.85
C VAL A 131 0.27 -6.31 10.33
N SER A 132 -0.89 -6.41 9.71
CA SER A 132 -1.10 -5.94 8.34
C SER A 132 -1.85 -4.60 8.36
N TYR A 133 -1.74 -3.84 7.28
CA TYR A 133 -2.55 -2.66 7.06
C TYR A 133 -2.96 -2.52 5.60
N GLN A 134 -4.06 -1.81 5.38
CA GLN A 134 -4.48 -1.33 4.07
C GLN A 134 -4.97 0.11 4.18
N PHE A 135 -4.67 0.95 3.18
CA PHE A 135 -5.25 2.29 3.08
C PHE A 135 -6.74 2.18 2.74
N VAL A 136 -7.57 2.89 3.50
CA VAL A 136 -9.04 2.90 3.35
C VAL A 136 -9.56 4.34 3.39
N ASP A 137 -10.79 4.53 2.90
CA ASP A 137 -11.52 5.77 3.10
C ASP A 137 -11.83 5.95 4.60
N CYS A 138 -11.60 7.17 5.10
CA CYS A 138 -11.78 7.48 6.52
C CYS A 138 -13.23 7.43 7.02
N GLN A 139 -14.23 7.31 6.15
CA GLN A 139 -15.66 7.28 6.50
C GLN A 139 -16.12 8.52 7.32
N ASP A 140 -15.53 9.68 7.02
CA ASP A 140 -15.78 10.95 7.74
C ASP A 140 -17.06 11.66 7.31
#